data_AF-A0A4P9ZJ62-F1
#
_entry.id   AF-A0A4P9ZJ62-F1
#
_cell.length_a   1.000
_cell.length_b   1.000
_cell.length_c   1.000
_cell.angle_alpha   90.00
_cell.angle_beta   90.00
_cell.angle_gamma   90.00
#
_symmetry.space_group_name_H-M   'P 1'
#
loop_
_entity.id
_entity.type
_entity.pdbx_description
1 polymer ?
#
loop_
_entity_poly.entity_id
_entity_poly.type
_entity_poly.pdbx_seq_one_letter_code
_entity_poly.pdbx_strand_id
1 'polypeptide(L)'
;MDTDGASNNELLLAACKQDQDDMLNDVLGQPSTFAINCTDAMGNTPLHYAAQCGSLDCLKILLTHPNTTGLDVNPRNRIEGDTPMHKAVIYADDPAVAFDMVKLLLDAGADPNARNKLSQKPVQLVPPGFREMKDWLEKAELATQIDMSEVAVDDDSSSDGEISD
;
A
#
# COMPACT_ATOMS: atom_id res chain seq x y z
N MET A 1 16.91 -17.68 -23.73
CA MET A 1 16.97 -18.16 -22.33
C MET A 1 17.04 -16.90 -21.50
N ASP A 2 15.88 -16.40 -21.10
CA ASP A 2 15.72 -15.09 -20.47
C ASP A 2 15.99 -15.23 -18.96
N THR A 3 17.27 -15.35 -18.60
CA THR A 3 17.71 -15.37 -17.19
C THR A 3 17.77 -13.97 -16.58
N ASP A 4 17.92 -12.94 -17.42
CA ASP A 4 18.05 -11.54 -16.97
C ASP A 4 16.79 -11.04 -16.25
N GLY A 5 15.62 -11.57 -16.61
CA GLY A 5 14.35 -11.19 -15.96
C GLY A 5 14.24 -11.62 -14.50
N ALA A 6 14.77 -12.79 -14.15
CA ALA A 6 14.80 -13.27 -12.77
C ALA A 6 15.79 -12.46 -11.93
N SER A 7 16.97 -12.18 -12.48
CA SER A 7 17.99 -11.37 -11.81
C SER A 7 17.54 -9.93 -11.56
N ASN A 8 16.82 -9.30 -12.49
CA ASN A 8 16.32 -7.94 -12.27
C ASN A 8 15.20 -7.86 -11.23
N ASN A 9 14.37 -8.90 -11.11
CA ASN A 9 13.39 -8.98 -10.03
C ASN A 9 14.07 -9.10 -8.67
N GLU A 10 15.14 -9.89 -8.57
CA GLU A 10 15.94 -10.02 -7.36
C GLU A 10 16.64 -8.70 -7.01
N LEU A 11 17.20 -8.02 -8.01
CA LEU A 11 17.80 -6.68 -7.84
C LEU A 11 16.77 -5.66 -7.36
N LEU A 12 15.55 -5.68 -7.92
CA LEU A 12 14.46 -4.79 -7.50
C LEU A 12 14.11 -4.98 -6.02
N LEU A 13 13.98 -6.23 -5.58
CA LEU A 13 13.72 -6.56 -4.17
C LEU A 13 14.92 -6.17 -3.28
N ALA A 14 16.14 -6.45 -3.73
CA ALA A 14 17.37 -6.17 -2.99
C ALA A 14 17.63 -4.67 -2.84
N ALA A 15 17.32 -3.86 -3.85
CA ALA A 15 17.42 -2.41 -3.82
C ALA A 15 16.51 -1.84 -2.74
N CYS A 16 15.24 -2.26 -2.71
CA CYS A 16 14.28 -1.83 -1.69
C CYS A 16 14.67 -2.30 -0.29
N LYS A 17 15.26 -3.50 -0.16
CA LYS A 17 15.70 -4.04 1.12
C LYS A 17 16.92 -3.33 1.70
N GLN A 18 17.77 -2.76 0.85
CA GLN A 18 19.02 -2.10 1.25
C GLN A 18 18.96 -0.57 1.16
N ASP A 19 17.78 -0.02 0.87
CA ASP A 19 17.57 1.42 0.61
C ASP A 19 18.53 1.97 -0.46
N GLN A 20 18.66 1.24 -1.58
CA GLN A 20 19.50 1.62 -2.71
C GLN A 20 18.61 2.20 -3.84
N ASP A 21 18.27 3.47 -3.70
CA ASP A 21 17.45 4.24 -4.64
C ASP A 21 18.11 4.40 -6.03
N ASP A 22 19.43 4.57 -6.09
CA ASP A 22 20.18 4.60 -7.35
C ASP A 22 20.03 3.28 -8.13
N MET A 23 20.24 2.14 -7.45
CA MET A 23 20.08 0.82 -8.06
C MET A 23 18.63 0.57 -8.49
N LEU A 24 17.67 1.03 -7.69
CA LEU A 24 16.26 0.96 -8.04
C LEU A 24 15.97 1.74 -9.32
N ASN A 25 16.44 2.99 -9.44
CA ASN A 25 16.28 3.80 -10.64
C ASN A 25 16.94 3.17 -11.87
N ASP A 26 18.12 2.58 -11.71
CA ASP A 26 18.81 1.87 -12.80
C ASP A 26 18.02 0.68 -13.32
N VAL A 27 17.39 -0.10 -12.42
CA VAL A 27 16.52 -1.22 -12.81
C VAL A 27 15.25 -0.69 -13.48
N LEU A 28 14.62 0.33 -12.91
CA LEU A 28 13.39 0.92 -13.46
C LEU A 28 13.61 1.63 -14.79
N GLY A 29 14.82 2.14 -15.06
CA GLY A 29 15.19 2.77 -16.33
C GLY A 29 15.38 1.79 -17.48
N GLN A 30 15.51 0.49 -17.19
CA GLN A 30 15.65 -0.55 -18.20
C GLN A 30 14.27 -1.02 -18.71
N PRO A 31 13.99 -0.93 -20.02
CA PRO A 31 12.68 -1.30 -20.56
C PRO A 31 12.48 -2.83 -20.53
N SER A 32 11.38 -3.27 -19.89
CA SER A 32 10.78 -4.62 -20.01
C SER A 32 11.58 -5.80 -19.46
N THR A 33 12.51 -5.58 -18.54
CA THR A 33 13.34 -6.65 -17.98
C THR A 33 12.95 -7.07 -16.55
N PHE A 34 11.92 -6.47 -15.94
CA PHE A 34 11.49 -6.78 -14.58
C PHE A 34 9.96 -6.81 -14.46
N ALA A 35 9.48 -7.49 -13.44
CA ALA A 35 8.08 -7.50 -13.01
C ALA A 35 7.95 -6.64 -11.74
N ILE A 36 7.21 -5.53 -11.83
CA ILE A 36 7.08 -4.57 -10.72
C ILE A 36 6.41 -5.20 -9.46
N ASN A 37 5.50 -6.14 -9.67
CA ASN A 37 4.83 -6.91 -8.62
C ASN A 37 5.53 -8.26 -8.36
N CYS A 38 6.82 -8.37 -8.63
CA CYS A 38 7.57 -9.58 -8.31
C CYS A 38 7.49 -9.89 -6.82
N THR A 39 7.57 -11.17 -6.47
CA THR A 39 7.57 -11.61 -5.08
C THR A 39 8.68 -12.61 -4.84
N ASP A 40 9.27 -12.56 -3.65
CA ASP A 40 10.19 -13.60 -3.19
C ASP A 40 9.44 -14.87 -2.73
N ALA A 41 10.18 -15.85 -2.20
CA ALA A 41 9.60 -17.09 -1.65
C ALA A 41 8.65 -16.84 -0.45
N MET A 42 8.79 -15.72 0.25
CA MET A 42 7.91 -15.29 1.34
C MET A 42 6.67 -14.53 0.84
N GLY A 43 6.55 -14.28 -0.47
CA GLY A 43 5.49 -13.49 -1.06
C GLY A 43 5.66 -11.98 -0.83
N ASN A 44 6.83 -11.53 -0.41
CA ASN A 44 7.11 -10.10 -0.22
C ASN A 44 7.41 -9.45 -1.58
N THR A 45 6.71 -8.35 -1.85
CA THR A 45 6.94 -7.47 -3.00
C THR A 45 8.00 -6.40 -2.69
N PRO A 46 8.48 -5.63 -3.68
CA PRO A 46 9.37 -4.50 -3.44
C PRO A 46 8.82 -3.51 -2.40
N LEU A 47 7.50 -3.25 -2.42
CA LEU A 47 6.83 -2.41 -1.42
C LEU A 47 6.89 -2.99 0.00
N HIS A 48 6.81 -4.32 0.16
CA HIS A 48 6.97 -4.94 1.48
C HIS A 48 8.36 -4.69 2.04
N TYR A 49 9.41 -4.85 1.22
CA TYR A 49 10.78 -4.61 1.66
C TYR A 49 11.04 -3.14 1.93
N ALA A 50 10.58 -2.24 1.07
CA ALA A 50 10.73 -0.81 1.30
C ALA A 50 10.05 -0.39 2.63
N ALA A 51 8.84 -0.87 2.88
CA ALA A 51 8.11 -0.61 4.12
C ALA A 51 8.74 -1.27 5.36
N GLN A 52 9.28 -2.49 5.23
CA GLN A 52 9.91 -3.22 6.32
C GLN A 52 11.26 -2.64 6.72
N CYS A 53 12.04 -2.15 5.75
CA CYS A 53 13.39 -1.64 5.95
C CYS A 53 13.43 -0.13 6.20
N GLY A 54 12.30 0.57 6.07
CA GLY A 54 12.25 2.03 6.22
C GLY A 54 12.81 2.78 5.00
N SER A 55 12.88 2.11 3.85
CA SER A 55 13.47 2.63 2.62
C SER A 55 12.52 3.63 1.95
N LEU A 56 12.41 4.80 2.54
CA LEU A 56 11.40 5.81 2.20
C LEU A 56 11.56 6.30 0.76
N ASP A 57 12.79 6.51 0.31
CA ASP A 57 13.05 7.02 -1.03
C ASP A 57 12.81 5.94 -2.08
N CYS A 58 13.18 4.69 -1.79
CA CYS A 58 12.78 3.54 -2.61
C CYS A 58 11.24 3.42 -2.71
N LEU A 59 10.52 3.61 -1.60
CA LEU A 59 9.07 3.58 -1.58
C LEU A 59 8.46 4.70 -2.45
N LYS A 60 8.97 5.93 -2.34
CA LYS A 60 8.53 7.06 -3.19
C LYS A 60 8.76 6.76 -4.66
N ILE A 61 9.93 6.24 -5.02
CA ILE A 61 10.28 5.92 -6.41
C ILE A 61 9.31 4.86 -6.94
N LEU A 62 9.08 3.77 -6.20
CA LEU A 62 8.15 2.72 -6.63
C LEU A 62 6.73 3.28 -6.90
N LEU A 63 6.25 4.19 -6.05
CA LEU A 63 4.89 4.72 -6.14
C LEU A 63 4.72 5.82 -7.21
N THR A 64 5.80 6.52 -7.59
CA THR A 64 5.71 7.70 -8.46
C THR A 64 6.36 7.53 -9.84
N HIS A 65 7.20 6.52 -10.02
CA HIS A 65 7.99 6.36 -11.23
C HIS A 65 7.13 5.90 -12.43
N PRO A 66 7.31 6.46 -13.64
CA PRO A 66 6.45 6.16 -14.80
C PRO A 66 6.44 4.68 -15.21
N ASN A 67 7.56 3.99 -15.01
CA ASN A 67 7.70 2.56 -15.35
C ASN A 67 7.12 1.61 -14.28
N THR A 68 6.42 2.11 -13.27
CA THR A 68 5.72 1.30 -12.25
C THR A 68 4.22 1.22 -12.49
N THR A 69 3.78 1.48 -13.72
CA THR A 69 2.39 1.34 -14.13
C THR A 69 1.88 -0.07 -13.80
N GLY A 70 0.80 -0.16 -13.01
CA GLY A 70 0.21 -1.43 -12.56
C GLY A 70 0.84 -2.03 -11.30
N LEU A 71 1.67 -1.28 -10.57
CA LEU A 71 2.11 -1.65 -9.22
C LEU A 71 0.88 -1.84 -8.32
N ASP A 72 0.81 -3.01 -7.68
CA ASP A 72 -0.17 -3.31 -6.65
C ASP A 72 0.33 -2.77 -5.30
N VAL A 73 -0.47 -1.90 -4.68
CA VAL A 73 -0.18 -1.28 -3.38
C VAL A 73 -0.73 -2.08 -2.20
N ASN A 74 -1.62 -3.04 -2.45
CA ASN A 74 -2.24 -3.90 -1.43
C ASN A 74 -1.87 -5.40 -1.51
N PRO A 75 -0.68 -5.81 -1.99
CA PRO A 75 -0.34 -7.22 -2.08
C PRO A 75 -0.23 -7.80 -0.67
N ARG A 76 -0.68 -9.04 -0.48
CA ARG A 76 -0.55 -9.74 0.81
C ARG A 76 0.59 -10.73 0.73
N ASN A 77 1.56 -10.63 1.64
CA ASN A 77 2.65 -11.59 1.69
C ASN A 77 2.17 -13.00 2.03
N ARG A 78 2.95 -14.01 1.66
CA ARG A 78 2.55 -15.42 1.84
C ARG A 78 2.63 -15.85 3.29
N ILE A 79 3.53 -15.28 4.09
CA ILE A 79 3.78 -15.75 5.46
C ILE A 79 2.69 -15.26 6.41
N GLU A 80 2.58 -13.95 6.62
CA GLU A 80 1.67 -13.33 7.59
C GLU A 80 0.37 -12.84 6.94
N GLY A 81 0.31 -12.76 5.61
CA GLY A 81 -0.77 -12.07 4.89
C GLY A 81 -0.75 -10.56 5.10
N ASP A 82 0.38 -10.02 5.57
CA ASP A 82 0.59 -8.58 5.77
C ASP A 82 0.63 -7.88 4.42
N THR A 83 0.16 -6.63 4.39
CA THR A 83 0.34 -5.71 3.26
C THR A 83 1.56 -4.82 3.49
N PRO A 84 2.05 -4.07 2.48
CA PRO A 84 3.11 -3.09 2.70
C PRO A 84 2.78 -2.10 3.83
N MET A 85 1.51 -1.71 3.98
CA MET A 85 1.08 -0.85 5.08
C MET A 85 1.23 -1.51 6.46
N HIS A 86 0.99 -2.82 6.59
CA HIS A 86 1.25 -3.54 7.85
C HIS A 86 2.75 -3.53 8.21
N LYS A 87 3.64 -3.59 7.21
CA LYS A 87 5.09 -3.49 7.44
C LYS A 87 5.53 -2.07 7.80
N ALA A 88 4.95 -1.07 7.16
CA ALA A 88 5.27 0.34 7.43
C ALA A 88 4.93 0.75 8.87
N VAL A 89 3.77 0.33 9.39
CA VAL A 89 3.33 0.70 10.75
C VAL A 89 4.15 0.07 11.88
N ILE A 90 4.77 -1.09 11.64
CA ILE A 90 5.62 -1.78 12.63
C ILE A 90 7.09 -1.41 12.51
N TYR A 91 7.47 -0.56 11.56
CA TYR A 91 8.82 -0.07 11.44
C TYR A 91 9.19 0.73 12.70
N ALA A 92 10.18 0.23 13.43
CA ALA A 92 10.48 0.68 14.78
C ALA A 92 11.71 1.60 14.87
N ASP A 93 12.54 1.64 13.83
CA ASP A 93 13.84 2.32 13.90
C ASP A 93 13.67 3.84 13.86
N ASP A 94 12.77 4.36 13.01
CA ASP A 94 12.47 5.79 12.94
C ASP A 94 10.95 6.05 12.81
N PRO A 95 10.34 6.73 13.81
CA PRO A 95 8.92 6.99 13.81
C PRO A 95 8.44 8.01 12.78
N ALA A 96 9.28 8.98 12.42
CA ALA A 96 8.95 9.94 11.38
C ALA A 96 8.91 9.25 10.02
N VAL A 97 9.88 8.35 9.76
CA VAL A 97 9.92 7.55 8.54
C VAL A 97 8.71 6.61 8.45
N ALA A 98 8.35 5.93 9.53
CA ALA A 98 7.14 5.09 9.56
C ALA A 98 5.88 5.89 9.19
N PHE A 99 5.73 7.10 9.74
CA PHE A 99 4.59 7.97 9.47
C PHE A 99 4.55 8.45 8.01
N ASP A 100 5.69 8.85 7.45
CA ASP A 100 5.79 9.29 6.05
C ASP A 100 5.53 8.12 5.08
N MET A 101 6.00 6.91 5.38
CA MET A 101 5.68 5.72 4.59
C MET A 101 4.18 5.42 4.58
N VAL A 102 3.50 5.51 5.73
CA VAL A 102 2.06 5.29 5.83
C VAL A 102 1.29 6.33 5.01
N LYS A 103 1.69 7.61 5.07
CA LYS A 103 1.09 8.66 4.24
C LYS A 103 1.23 8.38 2.76
N LEU A 104 2.44 8.05 2.30
CA LEU A 104 2.71 7.75 0.89
C LEU A 104 1.89 6.56 0.40
N LEU A 105 1.78 5.50 1.20
CA LEU A 105 0.95 4.34 0.86
C LEU A 105 -0.53 4.72 0.76
N LEU A 106 -1.05 5.51 1.69
CA LEU A 106 -2.44 6.00 1.66
C LEU A 106 -2.70 6.87 0.43
N ASP A 107 -1.80 7.81 0.13
CA ASP A 107 -1.89 8.68 -1.05
C ASP A 107 -1.86 7.87 -2.36
N ALA A 108 -1.17 6.74 -2.36
CA ALA A 108 -1.16 5.79 -3.48
C ALA A 108 -2.37 4.84 -3.53
N GLY A 109 -3.35 4.99 -2.63
CA GLY A 109 -4.57 4.19 -2.61
C GLY A 109 -4.45 2.85 -1.87
N ALA A 110 -3.48 2.72 -0.96
CA ALA A 110 -3.41 1.55 -0.10
C ALA A 110 -4.60 1.51 0.88
N ASP A 111 -5.14 0.31 1.10
CA ASP A 111 -6.32 0.08 1.93
C ASP A 111 -5.93 0.03 3.42
N PRO A 112 -6.34 1.02 4.24
CA PRO A 112 -6.09 1.03 5.68
C PRO A 112 -6.89 -0.05 6.43
N ASN A 113 -7.89 -0.66 5.80
CA ASN A 113 -8.73 -1.70 6.40
C ASN A 113 -8.30 -3.12 6.05
N ALA A 114 -7.24 -3.27 5.25
CA ALA A 114 -6.72 -4.58 4.86
C ALA A 114 -6.45 -5.44 6.09
N ARG A 115 -6.88 -6.70 6.08
CA ARG A 115 -6.67 -7.63 7.19
C ARG A 115 -5.59 -8.65 6.86
N ASN A 116 -4.60 -8.80 7.73
CA ASN A 116 -3.63 -9.87 7.62
C ASN A 116 -4.23 -11.25 8.01
N LYS A 117 -3.44 -12.33 8.03
CA LYS A 117 -3.94 -13.66 8.41
C LYS A 117 -4.39 -13.75 9.86
N LEU A 118 -3.87 -12.89 10.73
CA LEU A 118 -4.32 -12.77 12.12
C LEU A 118 -5.59 -11.92 12.24
N SER A 119 -6.22 -11.55 11.11
CA SER A 119 -7.37 -10.64 11.05
C SER A 119 -7.10 -9.26 11.66
N GLN A 120 -5.82 -8.88 11.75
CA GLN A 120 -5.41 -7.58 12.25
C GLN A 120 -5.35 -6.58 11.11
N LYS A 121 -5.78 -5.34 11.39
CA LYS A 121 -5.60 -4.17 10.52
C LYS A 121 -4.24 -3.51 10.79
N PRO A 122 -3.69 -2.71 9.86
CA PRO A 122 -2.46 -1.93 10.09
C PRO A 122 -2.54 -1.10 11.39
N VAL A 123 -3.67 -0.42 11.64
CA VAL A 123 -3.86 0.41 12.85
C VAL A 123 -3.71 -0.37 14.17
N GLN A 124 -3.98 -1.68 14.16
CA GLN A 124 -3.88 -2.53 15.35
C GLN A 124 -2.45 -2.99 15.64
N LEU A 125 -1.54 -2.85 14.67
CA LEU A 125 -0.12 -3.15 14.82
C LEU A 125 0.70 -1.91 15.20
N VAL A 126 0.09 -0.72 15.22
CA VAL A 126 0.76 0.53 15.57
C VAL A 126 1.33 0.45 17.00
N PRO A 127 2.63 0.72 17.21
CA PRO A 127 3.22 0.68 18.53
C PRO A 127 2.58 1.71 19.49
N PRO A 128 2.49 1.43 20.81
CA PRO A 128 1.72 2.23 21.76
C PRO A 128 2.24 3.67 21.98
N GLY A 129 3.38 4.06 21.42
CA GLY A 129 3.91 5.42 21.44
C GLY A 129 3.52 6.30 20.24
N PHE A 130 2.93 5.73 19.20
CA PHE A 130 2.79 6.37 17.89
C PHE A 130 1.37 6.87 17.67
N ARG A 131 0.94 7.78 18.55
CA ARG A 131 -0.45 8.24 18.59
C ARG A 131 -0.88 8.96 17.31
N GLU A 132 0.00 9.79 16.74
CA GLU A 132 -0.29 10.52 15.51
C GLU A 132 -0.54 9.59 14.31
N MET A 133 0.27 8.54 14.15
CA MET A 133 0.09 7.52 13.12
C MET A 133 -1.23 6.76 13.30
N LYS A 134 -1.56 6.42 14.55
CA LYS A 134 -2.83 5.77 14.87
C LYS A 134 -4.01 6.66 14.52
N ASP A 135 -4.02 7.91 14.98
CA ASP A 135 -5.10 8.87 14.71
C ASP A 135 -5.24 9.11 13.20
N TRP A 136 -4.14 9.09 12.44
CA TRP A 136 -4.16 9.24 10.99
C TRP A 136 -4.78 8.03 10.27
N LEU A 137 -4.43 6.81 10.67
CA LEU A 137 -5.01 5.58 10.13
C LEU A 137 -6.49 5.44 10.48
N GLU A 138 -6.90 5.81 11.70
CA GLU A 138 -8.32 5.83 12.10
C GLU A 138 -9.11 6.84 11.27
N LYS A 139 -8.55 8.03 10.99
CA LYS A 139 -9.16 9.01 10.08
C LYS A 139 -9.27 8.46 8.65
N ALA A 140 -8.23 7.80 8.15
CA ALA A 140 -8.25 7.19 6.82
C ALA A 140 -9.33 6.09 6.73
N GLU A 141 -9.48 5.27 7.77
CA GLU A 141 -10.57 4.28 7.87
C GLU A 141 -11.95 4.95 7.77
N LEU A 142 -12.19 6.04 8.51
CA LEU A 142 -13.46 6.75 8.45
C LEU A 142 -13.72 7.37 7.07
N ALA A 143 -12.70 7.93 6.43
CA ALA A 143 -12.82 8.50 5.09
C ALA A 143 -13.30 7.45 4.06
N THR A 144 -12.83 6.20 4.17
CA THR A 144 -13.30 5.11 3.30
C THR A 144 -14.73 4.65 3.57
N GLN A 145 -15.29 4.93 4.76
CA GLN A 145 -16.67 4.56 5.11
C GLN A 145 -17.71 5.61 4.66
N ILE A 146 -17.33 6.89 4.59
CA ILE A 146 -18.25 7.99 4.29
C ILE A 146 -18.66 8.02 2.80
N ASP A 147 -17.76 7.59 1.89
CA ASP A 147 -18.02 7.54 0.44
C ASP A 147 -19.16 6.58 0.04
N MET A 148 -19.49 5.59 0.89
CA MET A 148 -20.53 4.59 0.60
C MET A 148 -21.93 4.96 1.13
N SER A 149 -22.08 6.04 1.90
CA SER A 149 -23.36 6.41 2.53
C SER A 149 -24.19 7.48 1.80
N GLU A 150 -23.67 8.11 0.73
CA GLU A 150 -24.35 9.24 0.07
C GLU A 150 -25.01 8.91 -1.28
N VAL A 151 -25.72 7.78 -1.36
CA VAL A 151 -26.62 7.48 -2.50
C VAL A 151 -28.04 7.13 -2.01
N ALA A 152 -28.61 8.01 -1.19
CA ALA A 152 -30.06 8.04 -1.02
C ALA A 152 -30.64 8.86 -2.19
N VAL A 153 -30.90 8.20 -3.32
CA VAL A 153 -31.84 8.73 -4.33
C VAL A 153 -33.25 8.59 -3.75
N ASP A 154 -33.64 9.57 -2.95
CA ASP A 154 -35.05 9.85 -2.67
C ASP A 154 -35.69 10.33 -3.98
N ASP A 155 -36.06 9.37 -4.85
CA ASP A 155 -37.06 9.61 -5.90
C ASP A 155 -38.44 9.50 -5.24
N ASP A 156 -38.76 10.47 -4.39
CA ASP A 156 -40.14 10.70 -3.98
C ASP A 156 -40.83 11.48 -5.09
N SER A 157 -41.46 10.74 -6.01
CA SER A 157 -42.55 11.27 -6.82
C SER A 157 -43.83 10.49 -6.55
N SER A 158 -44.30 10.60 -5.29
CA SER A 158 -45.69 10.36 -4.95
C SER A 158 -46.58 11.37 -5.69
N SER A 159 -46.98 11.05 -6.94
CA SER A 159 -48.08 11.75 -7.60
C SER A 159 -49.39 11.15 -7.14
N ASP A 160 -49.84 11.65 -6.00
CA ASP A 160 -51.19 11.49 -5.47
C ASP A 160 -52.21 12.03 -6.49
N GLY A 161 -53.30 11.29 -6.68
CA GLY A 161 -54.32 11.60 -7.68
C GLY A 161 -55.56 10.75 -7.54
N GLU A 162 -56.07 10.57 -6.32
CA GLU A 162 -57.48 10.24 -6.14
C GLU A 162 -58.34 11.48 -6.44
N ILE A 163 -59.24 11.40 -7.41
CA ILE A 163 -60.51 12.14 -7.38
C ILE A 163 -61.59 11.23 -7.99
N SER A 164 -62.49 10.82 -7.11
CA SER A 164 -63.83 10.32 -7.39
C SER A 164 -64.76 11.48 -7.76
N ASP A 165 -65.44 11.38 -8.91
CA ASP A 165 -66.91 11.44 -9.05
C ASP A 165 -67.33 10.90 -10.43
#